data_AF-X0VLS9-F1
#
_entry.id   AF-X0VLS9-F1
#
_cell.length_a   1.000
_cell.length_b   1.000
_cell.length_c   1.000
_cell.angle_alpha   90.00
_cell.angle_beta   90.00
_cell.angle_gamma   90.00
#
_symmetry.space_group_name_H-M   'P 1'
#
loop_
_entity.id
_entity.type
_entity.pdbx_description
1 polymer ?
#
loop_
_entity_poly.entity_id
_entity_poly.type
_entity_poly.pdbx_seq_one_letter_code
_entity_poly.pdbx_strand_id
1 'polypeptide(L)'
;MKIIKLPAKNGLGNTDGTELAPNKVVEKLKQEIYLNESGLKPAFKIESIPVNNSNIEQTNQNIHDYLMQNDDVPIIIGGDHSITYACFKAFSKKFQNPGLIIFDAHPDLVNDFSPPTHEDFLRVLIKEGHLKKENIVLVGTRNWHSNEQEFLK
;
A
#
# COMPACT_ATOMS: atom_id res chain seq x y z
N MET A 1 8.15 14.53 -9.54
CA MET A 1 7.79 13.31 -8.80
C MET A 1 6.37 12.88 -9.18
N LYS A 2 6.11 11.57 -9.33
CA LYS A 2 4.80 11.03 -9.74
C LYS A 2 4.02 10.58 -8.50
N ILE A 3 2.77 11.04 -8.37
CA ILE A 3 1.81 10.58 -7.37
C ILE A 3 0.76 9.73 -8.07
N ILE A 4 0.53 8.52 -7.60
CA ILE A 4 -0.53 7.63 -8.04
C ILE A 4 -1.60 7.58 -6.95
N LYS A 5 -2.84 7.90 -7.31
CA LYS A 5 -4.00 7.75 -6.43
C LYS A 5 -4.60 6.35 -6.60
N LEU A 6 -4.81 5.64 -5.50
CA LEU A 6 -5.46 4.33 -5.46
C LEU A 6 -6.61 4.33 -4.44
N PRO A 7 -7.82 4.75 -4.83
CA PRO A 7 -9.01 4.75 -3.97
C PRO A 7 -9.59 3.32 -3.83
N ALA A 8 -8.74 2.37 -3.43
CA ALA A 8 -9.06 0.97 -3.28
C ALA A 8 -9.15 0.57 -1.80
N LYS A 9 -10.06 -0.36 -1.50
CA LYS A 9 -10.23 -0.94 -0.17
C LYS A 9 -10.53 -2.43 -0.26
N ASN A 10 -10.01 -3.22 0.68
CA ASN A 10 -10.36 -4.62 0.90
C ASN A 10 -10.27 -4.96 2.39
N GLY A 11 -11.00 -4.22 3.23
CA GLY A 11 -11.02 -4.44 4.68
C GLY A 11 -12.27 -5.12 5.21
N LEU A 12 -12.95 -5.93 4.39
CA LEU A 12 -14.16 -6.68 4.79
C LEU A 12 -15.26 -5.79 5.43
N GLY A 13 -15.36 -4.52 5.00
CA GLY A 13 -16.30 -3.52 5.52
C GLY A 13 -15.76 -2.67 6.68
N ASN A 14 -14.63 -3.03 7.30
CA ASN A 14 -14.03 -2.27 8.40
C ASN A 14 -13.31 -1.00 7.95
N THR A 15 -12.97 -0.90 6.66
CA THR A 15 -12.18 0.18 6.07
C THR A 15 -12.99 1.10 5.16
N ASP A 16 -14.33 1.06 5.26
CA ASP A 16 -15.21 1.95 4.50
C ASP A 16 -14.91 3.43 4.78
N GLY A 17 -14.72 4.21 3.72
CA GLY A 17 -14.33 5.61 3.76
C GLY A 17 -12.86 5.85 3.44
N THR A 18 -12.00 4.83 3.54
CA THR A 18 -10.57 4.95 3.17
C THR A 18 -10.38 5.26 1.69
N GLU A 19 -11.28 4.80 0.80
CA GLU A 19 -11.26 5.08 -0.63
C GLU A 19 -11.39 6.59 -0.95
N LEU A 20 -11.87 7.40 -0.01
CA LEU A 20 -11.97 8.86 -0.15
C LEU A 20 -10.64 9.57 0.13
N ALA A 21 -9.70 8.91 0.83
CA ALA A 21 -8.45 9.50 1.28
C ALA A 21 -7.55 9.99 0.14
N PRO A 22 -7.32 9.24 -0.96
CA PRO A 22 -6.41 9.69 -2.03
C PRO A 22 -6.79 11.04 -2.64
N ASN A 23 -8.09 11.27 -2.83
CA ASN A 23 -8.56 12.52 -3.40
C ASN A 23 -8.39 13.69 -2.42
N LYS A 24 -8.76 13.49 -1.14
CA LYS A 24 -8.64 14.51 -0.10
C LYS A 24 -7.17 14.88 0.19
N VAL A 25 -6.29 13.89 0.29
CA VAL A 25 -4.85 14.12 0.51
C VAL A 25 -4.26 14.91 -0.65
N VAL A 26 -4.53 14.51 -1.89
CA VAL A 26 -4.01 15.23 -3.07
C VAL A 26 -4.56 16.65 -3.17
N GLU A 27 -5.82 16.88 -2.82
CA GLU A 27 -6.40 18.22 -2.76
C GLU A 27 -5.62 19.11 -1.76
N LYS A 28 -5.42 18.62 -0.53
CA LYS A 28 -4.68 19.34 0.51
C LYS A 28 -3.21 19.58 0.14
N LEU A 29 -2.54 18.60 -0.45
CA LEU A 29 -1.17 18.74 -0.95
C LEU A 29 -1.02 19.90 -1.97
N LYS A 30 -2.04 20.16 -2.80
CA LYS A 30 -2.01 21.26 -3.78
C LYS A 30 -2.32 22.64 -3.17
N GLN A 31 -3.15 22.66 -2.14
CA GLN A 31 -3.70 23.88 -1.57
C GLN A 31 -2.87 24.42 -0.41
N GLU A 32 -2.35 23.54 0.44
CA GLU A 32 -1.88 23.90 1.79
C GLU A 32 -0.38 23.65 2.02
N ILE A 33 0.31 22.96 1.11
CA ILE A 33 1.74 22.64 1.26
C ILE A 33 2.62 23.60 0.45
N TYR A 34 3.65 24.10 1.13
CA TYR A 34 4.70 24.95 0.58
C TYR A 34 6.07 24.32 0.84
N LEU A 35 6.96 24.41 -0.14
CA LEU A 35 8.34 23.90 -0.07
C LEU A 35 9.27 24.85 0.69
N ASN A 36 8.89 26.13 0.80
CA ASN A 36 9.65 27.14 1.52
C ASN A 36 8.75 28.28 2.00
N GLU A 37 9.32 29.16 2.81
CA GLU A 37 8.65 30.34 3.39
C GLU A 37 8.21 31.36 2.32
N SER A 38 8.80 31.33 1.13
CA SER A 38 8.40 32.17 0.00
C SER A 38 7.14 31.69 -0.72
N GLY A 39 6.53 30.59 -0.25
CA GLY A 39 5.29 30.06 -0.81
C GLY A 39 5.49 29.24 -2.09
N LEU A 40 6.70 28.74 -2.36
CA LEU A 40 6.93 27.84 -3.50
C LEU A 40 6.08 26.57 -3.35
N LYS A 41 5.21 26.29 -4.32
CA LYS A 41 4.39 25.08 -4.30
C LYS A 41 5.12 23.88 -4.89
N PRO A 42 4.91 22.66 -4.36
CA PRO A 42 5.43 21.45 -4.98
C PRO A 42 4.70 21.14 -6.30
N ALA A 43 5.45 20.62 -7.28
CA ALA A 43 4.91 20.16 -8.56
C ALA A 43 4.92 18.62 -8.63
N PHE A 44 3.73 18.04 -8.72
CA PHE A 44 3.54 16.59 -8.83
C PHE A 44 2.82 16.23 -10.13
N LYS A 45 3.29 15.19 -10.83
CA LYS A 45 2.51 14.54 -11.89
C LYS A 45 1.54 13.58 -11.20
N ILE A 46 0.24 13.80 -11.36
CA ILE A 46 -0.78 13.02 -10.65
C ILE A 46 -1.51 12.12 -11.64
N GLU A 47 -1.55 10.84 -11.32
CA GLU A 47 -2.21 9.80 -12.10
C GLU A 47 -3.11 8.96 -11.18
N SER A 48 -4.00 8.18 -11.78
CA SER A 48 -4.86 7.22 -11.07
C SER A 48 -4.84 5.91 -11.85
N ILE A 49 -4.91 4.79 -11.13
CA ILE A 49 -5.12 3.47 -11.74
C ILE A 49 -6.62 3.15 -11.63
N PRO A 50 -7.24 2.50 -12.63
CA PRO A 50 -8.62 2.02 -12.52
C PRO A 50 -8.79 1.06 -11.34
N VAL A 51 -9.76 1.36 -10.48
CA VAL A 51 -10.10 0.58 -9.28
C VAL A 51 -11.53 0.07 -9.40
N ASN A 52 -11.75 -1.19 -9.01
CA ASN A 52 -13.06 -1.80 -8.82
C ASN A 52 -13.13 -2.39 -7.40
N ASN A 53 -13.74 -1.66 -6.46
CA ASN A 53 -13.89 -2.12 -5.07
C ASN A 53 -14.86 -3.31 -4.90
N SER A 54 -15.61 -3.68 -5.95
CA SER A 54 -16.42 -4.90 -5.97
C SER A 54 -15.67 -6.10 -6.57
N ASN A 55 -14.45 -5.90 -7.08
CA ASN A 55 -13.60 -6.94 -7.64
C ASN A 55 -12.13 -6.60 -7.36
N ILE A 56 -11.65 -7.07 -6.20
CA ILE A 56 -10.33 -6.72 -5.68
C ILE A 56 -9.23 -7.39 -6.48
N GLU A 57 -9.46 -8.57 -7.01
CA GLU A 57 -8.55 -9.29 -7.90
C GLU A 57 -8.26 -8.47 -9.15
N GLN A 58 -9.31 -7.91 -9.78
CA GLN A 58 -9.14 -7.01 -10.92
C GLN A 58 -8.37 -5.75 -10.54
N THR A 59 -8.64 -5.17 -9.38
CA THR A 59 -7.92 -4.00 -8.88
C THR A 59 -6.44 -4.32 -8.66
N ASN A 60 -6.13 -5.44 -8.02
CA ASN A 60 -4.77 -5.91 -7.78
C ASN A 60 -4.02 -6.15 -9.11
N GLN A 61 -4.70 -6.73 -10.10
CA GLN A 61 -4.13 -6.92 -11.43
C GLN A 61 -3.81 -5.58 -12.10
N ASN A 62 -4.74 -4.61 -12.06
CA ASN A 62 -4.52 -3.28 -12.64
C ASN A 62 -3.33 -2.57 -12.00
N ILE A 63 -3.21 -2.64 -10.66
CA ILE A 63 -2.09 -2.05 -9.90
C ILE A 63 -0.78 -2.71 -10.32
N HIS A 64 -0.74 -4.05 -10.30
CA HIS A 64 0.45 -4.80 -10.66
C HIS A 64 0.93 -4.48 -12.08
N ASP A 65 0.03 -4.51 -13.06
CA ASP A 65 0.38 -4.33 -14.47
C ASP A 65 0.87 -2.90 -14.76
N TYR A 66 0.20 -1.90 -14.19
CA TYR A 66 0.64 -0.52 -14.31
C TYR A 66 2.06 -0.33 -13.75
N LEU A 67 2.36 -0.87 -12.56
CA LEU A 67 3.68 -0.74 -11.93
C LEU A 67 4.76 -1.56 -12.67
N MET A 68 4.40 -2.69 -13.26
CA MET A 68 5.31 -3.44 -14.14
C MET A 68 5.69 -2.64 -15.38
N GLN A 69 4.75 -1.88 -15.97
CA GLN A 69 4.97 -1.10 -17.19
C GLN A 69 5.68 0.25 -16.96
N ASN A 70 5.79 0.72 -15.72
CA ASN A 70 6.39 2.01 -15.39
C ASN A 70 7.65 1.83 -14.53
N ASP A 71 8.78 2.40 -14.96
CA ASP A 71 10.06 2.27 -14.23
C ASP A 71 10.29 3.35 -13.17
N ASP A 72 9.45 4.40 -13.16
CA ASP A 72 9.49 5.43 -12.13
C ASP A 72 9.07 4.86 -10.77
N VAL A 73 9.82 5.15 -9.70
CA VAL A 73 9.39 4.88 -8.31
C VAL A 73 8.30 5.90 -7.93
N PRO A 74 7.03 5.49 -7.81
CA PRO A 74 5.95 6.43 -7.56
C PRO A 74 5.75 6.64 -6.05
N ILE A 75 5.19 7.80 -5.70
CA ILE A 75 4.47 7.95 -4.43
C ILE A 75 3.05 7.45 -4.64
N ILE A 76 2.62 6.48 -3.85
CA ILE A 76 1.26 5.93 -3.92
C ILE A 76 0.47 6.47 -2.74
N ILE A 77 -0.69 7.06 -3.02
CA ILE A 77 -1.65 7.48 -2.00
C ILE A 77 -2.86 6.55 -2.12
N GLY A 78 -3.00 5.69 -1.11
CA GLY A 78 -3.97 4.61 -1.07
C GLY A 78 -5.27 4.89 -0.34
N GLY A 79 -6.16 3.90 -0.38
CA GLY A 79 -7.20 3.70 0.63
C GLY A 79 -6.63 2.90 1.79
N ASP A 80 -7.02 1.64 1.94
CA ASP A 80 -6.50 0.78 3.00
C ASP A 80 -5.21 0.03 2.62
N HIS A 81 -4.70 -0.74 3.60
CA HIS A 81 -3.39 -1.37 3.49
C HIS A 81 -3.35 -2.55 2.50
N SER A 82 -4.50 -3.06 2.04
CA SER A 82 -4.55 -4.23 1.16
C SER A 82 -3.86 -3.99 -0.18
N ILE A 83 -3.84 -2.74 -0.65
CA ILE A 83 -3.20 -2.36 -1.93
C ILE A 83 -1.70 -2.64 -1.93
N THR A 84 -1.06 -2.68 -0.75
CA THR A 84 0.37 -2.90 -0.60
C THR A 84 0.78 -4.25 -1.19
N TYR A 85 -0.08 -5.27 -1.12
CA TYR A 85 0.18 -6.57 -1.73
C TYR A 85 0.49 -6.46 -3.22
N ALA A 86 -0.41 -5.86 -4.00
CA ALA A 86 -0.23 -5.74 -5.46
C ALA A 86 0.93 -4.79 -5.81
N CYS A 87 1.08 -3.70 -5.04
CA CYS A 87 2.18 -2.76 -5.23
C CYS A 87 3.54 -3.43 -5.02
N PHE A 88 3.70 -4.13 -3.90
CA PHE A 88 4.96 -4.77 -3.55
C PHE A 88 5.25 -5.98 -4.42
N LYS A 89 4.23 -6.76 -4.81
CA LYS A 89 4.38 -7.89 -5.74
C LYS A 89 4.95 -7.45 -7.09
N ALA A 90 4.52 -6.29 -7.61
CA ALA A 90 5.12 -5.72 -8.81
C ALA A 90 6.57 -5.25 -8.53
N PHE A 91 6.77 -4.52 -7.43
CA PHE A 91 8.10 -4.03 -7.04
C PHE A 91 9.13 -5.17 -6.89
N SER A 92 8.77 -6.27 -6.24
CA SER A 92 9.66 -7.41 -6.00
C SER A 92 10.05 -8.17 -7.26
N LYS A 93 9.31 -8.00 -8.36
CA LYS A 93 9.68 -8.55 -9.67
C LYS A 93 10.68 -7.67 -10.42
N LYS A 94 10.71 -6.37 -10.13
CA LYS A 94 11.60 -5.40 -10.79
C LYS A 94 12.93 -5.23 -10.06
N PHE A 95 12.96 -5.42 -8.74
CA PHE A 95 14.13 -5.16 -7.91
C PHE A 95 14.59 -6.42 -7.16
N GLN A 96 15.91 -6.62 -7.12
CA GLN A 96 16.50 -7.74 -6.39
C GLN A 96 16.53 -7.45 -4.88
N ASN A 97 16.13 -8.45 -4.08
CA ASN A 97 16.15 -8.41 -2.62
C ASN A 97 15.48 -7.17 -1.99
N PRO A 98 14.21 -6.88 -2.33
CA PRO A 98 13.49 -5.74 -1.78
C PRO A 98 13.19 -5.93 -0.28
N GLY A 99 12.91 -4.83 0.40
CA GLY A 99 12.50 -4.81 1.81
C GLY A 99 11.37 -3.82 2.07
N LEU A 100 10.77 -3.92 3.26
CA LEU A 100 9.71 -3.03 3.74
C LEU A 100 10.06 -2.46 5.11
N ILE A 101 9.84 -1.16 5.26
CA ILE A 101 9.77 -0.48 6.55
C ILE A 101 8.31 -0.06 6.72
N ILE A 102 7.65 -0.59 7.74
CA ILE A 102 6.21 -0.44 7.95
C ILE A 102 6.00 0.32 9.26
N PHE A 103 5.32 1.46 9.15
CA PHE A 103 4.90 2.26 10.30
C PHE A 103 3.43 2.00 10.55
N ASP A 104 3.13 1.18 11.54
CA ASP A 104 1.76 0.76 11.80
C ASP A 104 1.55 0.39 13.29
N ALA A 105 0.31 0.45 13.75
CA ALA A 105 -0.10 -0.09 15.03
C ALA A 105 -0.22 -1.62 15.03
N HIS A 106 -0.44 -2.22 13.86
CA HIS A 106 -0.68 -3.64 13.67
C HIS A 106 0.42 -4.27 12.78
N PRO A 107 0.78 -5.56 12.99
CA PRO A 107 1.69 -6.26 12.09
C PRO A 107 1.11 -6.58 10.70
N ASP A 108 -0.20 -6.72 10.59
CA ASP A 108 -0.94 -7.15 9.39
C ASP A 108 -0.52 -8.54 8.89
N LEU A 109 -0.48 -9.46 9.85
CA LEU A 109 -0.06 -10.85 9.67
C LEU A 109 -1.16 -11.83 10.11
N VAL A 110 -2.45 -11.51 10.03
CA VAL A 110 -3.51 -12.29 10.71
C VAL A 110 -3.80 -13.62 10.01
N ASN A 111 -4.20 -13.58 8.74
CA ASN A 111 -4.57 -14.74 7.91
C ASN A 111 -3.85 -14.69 6.55
N ASP A 112 -4.11 -15.69 5.70
CA ASP A 112 -3.57 -15.81 4.35
C ASP A 112 -4.66 -15.81 3.28
N PHE A 113 -5.64 -14.90 3.42
CA PHE A 113 -6.70 -14.74 2.43
C PHE A 113 -6.14 -14.37 1.05
N SER A 114 -6.86 -14.80 0.02
CA SER A 114 -6.55 -14.49 -1.38
C SER A 114 -7.82 -13.99 -2.07
N PRO A 115 -7.86 -12.71 -2.52
CA PRO A 115 -6.84 -11.68 -2.33
C PRO A 115 -6.67 -11.27 -0.86
N PRO A 116 -5.46 -10.88 -0.43
CA PRO A 116 -5.23 -10.47 0.95
C PRO A 116 -6.02 -9.22 1.31
N THR A 117 -6.46 -9.16 2.56
CA THR A 117 -7.09 -7.96 3.15
C THR A 117 -6.03 -7.01 3.70
N HIS A 118 -6.48 -5.88 4.26
CA HIS A 118 -5.60 -4.98 5.01
C HIS A 118 -4.87 -5.63 6.20
N GLU A 119 -5.42 -6.69 6.81
CA GLU A 119 -4.85 -7.37 7.98
C GLU A 119 -3.91 -8.54 7.60
N ASP A 120 -3.79 -8.86 6.30
CA ASP A 120 -3.16 -10.10 5.83
C ASP A 120 -2.00 -9.88 4.85
N PHE A 121 -1.90 -8.70 4.26
CA PHE A 121 -1.05 -8.47 3.09
C PHE A 121 0.41 -8.86 3.36
N LEU A 122 0.93 -8.58 4.56
CA LEU A 122 2.31 -8.85 4.89
C LEU A 122 2.56 -10.36 4.99
N ARG A 123 1.62 -11.11 5.57
CA ARG A 123 1.75 -12.57 5.71
C ARG A 123 1.76 -13.21 4.34
N VAL A 124 0.86 -12.78 3.46
CA VAL A 124 0.76 -13.30 2.09
C VAL A 124 2.01 -12.97 1.28
N LEU A 125 2.56 -11.76 1.37
CA LEU A 125 3.83 -11.40 0.71
C LEU A 125 5.00 -12.29 1.13
N ILE A 126 5.06 -12.66 2.42
CA ILE A 126 6.09 -13.58 2.95
C ILE A 126 5.85 -15.00 2.44
N LYS A 127 4.64 -15.53 2.57
CA LYS A 127 4.30 -16.91 2.18
C LYS A 127 4.47 -17.15 0.68
N GLU A 128 4.14 -16.18 -0.17
CA GLU A 128 4.33 -16.25 -1.62
C GLU A 128 5.79 -16.01 -2.07
N GLY A 129 6.70 -15.73 -1.14
CA GLY A 129 8.13 -15.53 -1.44
C GLY A 129 8.44 -14.20 -2.14
N HIS A 130 7.51 -13.24 -2.11
CA HIS A 130 7.73 -11.89 -2.63
C HIS A 130 8.60 -11.04 -1.70
N LEU A 131 8.53 -11.29 -0.39
CA LEU A 131 9.28 -10.58 0.65
C LEU A 131 9.96 -11.55 1.60
N LYS A 132 11.26 -11.37 1.82
CA LYS A 132 11.99 -12.13 2.85
C LYS A 132 11.71 -11.54 4.22
N LYS A 133 11.48 -12.40 5.21
CA LYS A 133 11.20 -11.98 6.60
C LYS A 133 12.34 -11.13 7.20
N GLU A 134 13.59 -11.38 6.81
CA GLU A 134 14.75 -10.64 7.28
C GLU A 134 14.84 -9.20 6.72
N ASN A 135 14.04 -8.89 5.69
CA ASN A 135 14.01 -7.58 5.04
C ASN A 135 12.81 -6.72 5.52
N ILE A 136 12.27 -7.01 6.70
CA ILE A 136 11.08 -6.35 7.25
C ILE A 136 11.46 -5.62 8.54
N VAL A 137 11.09 -4.35 8.62
CA VAL A 137 11.17 -3.56 9.85
C VAL A 137 9.77 -3.05 10.19
N LEU A 138 9.25 -3.47 11.34
CA LEU A 138 7.98 -2.98 11.89
C LEU A 138 8.26 -1.90 12.94
N VAL A 139 7.58 -0.75 12.82
CA VAL A 139 7.76 0.40 13.72
C VAL A 139 6.39 0.83 14.27
N GLY A 140 6.24 0.82 15.59
CA GLY A 140 5.04 1.33 16.27
C GLY A 140 3.97 0.28 16.61
N THR A 141 4.23 -1.00 16.32
CA THR A 141 3.29 -2.10 16.56
C THR A 141 2.94 -2.19 18.04
N ARG A 142 1.64 -2.20 18.34
CA ARG A 142 1.11 -2.18 19.71
C ARG A 142 -0.27 -2.85 19.84
N ASN A 143 -0.85 -3.31 18.74
CA ASN A 143 -2.09 -4.09 18.73
C ASN A 143 -1.90 -5.34 17.87
N TRP A 144 -1.93 -6.52 18.50
CA TRP A 144 -1.53 -7.77 17.90
C TRP A 144 -2.63 -8.81 18.10
N HIS A 145 -3.04 -9.47 17.02
CA HIS A 145 -3.89 -10.64 17.06
C HIS A 145 -3.07 -11.89 17.46
N SER A 146 -3.71 -12.89 18.07
CA SER A 146 -3.03 -14.12 18.53
C SER A 146 -2.30 -14.84 17.40
N ASN A 147 -2.91 -14.89 16.21
CA ASN A 147 -2.32 -15.50 15.01
C ASN A 147 -1.03 -14.78 14.57
N GLU A 148 -0.94 -13.46 14.77
CA GLU A 148 0.25 -12.68 14.41
C GLU A 148 1.39 -12.95 15.38
N GLN A 149 1.07 -13.03 16.68
CA GLN A 149 2.04 -13.39 17.72
C GLN A 149 2.61 -14.79 17.49
N GLU A 150 1.81 -15.73 17.01
CA GLU A 150 2.29 -17.07 16.65
C GLU A 150 3.20 -17.05 15.42
N PHE A 151 2.83 -16.30 14.39
CA PHE A 151 3.60 -16.22 13.14
C PHE A 151 4.95 -15.50 13.29
N LEU A 152 5.05 -14.58 14.26
CA LEU A 152 6.27 -13.81 14.53
C LEU A 152 7.29 -14.53 15.43
N LYS A 153 6.93 -15.67 16.02
CA LYS A 153 7.86 -16.52 16.80
C LYS A 153 8.83 -17.26 15.89
#